data_AF-A0A6L5F3A1-F1
#
_entry.id   AF-A0A6L5F3A1-F1
#
_cell.length_a   1.000
_cell.length_b   1.000
_cell.length_c   1.000
_cell.angle_alpha   90.00
_cell.angle_beta   90.00
_cell.angle_gamma   90.00
#
_symmetry.space_group_name_H-M   'P 1'
#
loop_
_entity.id
_entity.type
_entity.pdbx_description
1 polymer ?
#
loop_
_entity_poly.entity_id
_entity_poly.type
_entity_poly.pdbx_seq_one_letter_code
_entity_poly.pdbx_strand_id
1 'polypeptide(L)'
;MHPGDAGFDLRCCEDFSLAAGDRMAVPTGIAVAIPEGHCGLVLPRSGLAARHGISVVNTPGLIDSGYRGEVRILLINHGDEDVAFEAGDRVAQLIVSPIPDIALVAVEQLGDTARGAGGLGSTGRR
;
A
#
# COMPACT_ATOMS: atom_id res chain seq x y z
N MET A 1 -5.25 11.70 -13.72
CA MET A 1 -5.74 10.33 -14.00
C MET A 1 -5.99 10.25 -15.48
N HIS A 2 -5.41 9.25 -16.12
CA HIS A 2 -5.62 8.93 -17.51
C HIS A 2 -6.63 7.78 -17.63
N PRO A 3 -7.36 7.69 -18.75
CA PRO A 3 -8.18 6.52 -19.04
C PRO A 3 -7.35 5.24 -18.95
N GLY A 4 -7.79 4.29 -18.12
CA GLY A 4 -7.10 3.00 -17.91
C GLY A 4 -6.14 2.96 -16.72
N ASP A 5 -5.93 4.06 -15.99
CA ASP A 5 -5.20 4.02 -14.72
C ASP A 5 -5.91 3.08 -13.73
N ALA A 6 -5.17 2.18 -13.09
CA ALA A 6 -5.74 1.19 -12.17
C ALA A 6 -6.11 1.76 -10.79
N GLY A 7 -5.47 2.87 -10.39
CA GLY A 7 -5.56 3.42 -9.05
C GLY A 7 -5.94 4.89 -9.00
N PHE A 8 -6.53 5.28 -7.87
CA PHE A 8 -6.90 6.64 -7.54
C PHE A 8 -5.77 7.30 -6.74
N ASP A 9 -5.19 8.39 -7.24
CA ASP A 9 -4.20 9.17 -6.49
C ASP A 9 -4.82 9.68 -5.17
N LEU A 10 -4.18 9.37 -4.05
CA LEU A 10 -4.53 9.87 -2.71
C LEU A 10 -3.68 11.09 -2.39
N ARG A 11 -4.32 12.13 -1.84
CA ARG A 11 -3.67 13.41 -1.53
C ARG A 11 -3.55 13.61 -0.03
N CYS A 12 -2.50 14.29 0.41
CA CYS A 12 -2.43 14.78 1.79
C CYS A 12 -3.32 16.02 1.97
N CYS A 13 -3.80 16.25 3.19
CA CYS A 13 -4.66 17.40 3.51
C CYS A 13 -3.96 18.52 4.30
N GLU A 14 -2.69 18.34 4.65
CA GLU A 14 -1.87 19.29 5.40
C GLU A 14 -0.44 19.34 4.85
N ASP A 15 0.23 20.46 5.08
CA ASP A 15 1.64 20.65 4.77
C ASP A 15 2.50 19.87 5.77
N PHE A 16 3.55 19.21 5.29
CA PHE A 16 4.49 18.52 6.17
C PHE A 16 5.86 18.31 5.52
N SER A 17 6.85 18.02 6.35
CA SER A 17 8.16 17.52 5.92
C SER A 17 8.42 16.16 6.53
N LEU A 18 9.00 15.25 5.75
CA LEU A 18 9.39 13.92 6.19
C LEU A 18 10.91 13.78 6.07
N ALA A 19 11.57 13.77 7.23
CA ALA A 19 13.02 13.68 7.29
C ALA A 19 13.54 12.32 6.77
N ALA A 20 14.79 12.28 6.32
CA ALA A 20 15.43 11.03 5.90
C ALA A 20 15.38 9.97 7.03
N GLY A 21 14.85 8.78 6.72
CA GLY A 21 14.67 7.67 7.67
C GLY A 21 13.40 7.75 8.54
N ASP A 22 12.69 8.87 8.54
CA ASP A 22 11.48 9.04 9.35
C ASP A 22 10.22 8.47 8.68
N ARG A 23 9.19 8.29 9.50
CA ARG A 23 7.86 7.83 9.08
C ARG A 23 6.76 8.66 9.73
N MET A 24 5.66 8.83 9.01
CA MET A 24 4.51 9.59 9.49
C MET A 24 3.19 9.03 8.97
N ALA A 25 2.16 9.10 9.81
CA ALA A 25 0.78 8.83 9.40
C ALA A 25 0.16 10.13 8.85
N VAL A 26 0.06 10.22 7.52
CA VAL A 26 -0.43 11.40 6.82
C VAL A 26 -1.94 11.30 6.60
N PRO A 27 -2.73 12.30 7.04
CA PRO A 27 -4.16 12.35 6.83
C PRO A 27 -4.49 12.67 5.36
N THR A 28 -5.52 12.01 4.83
CA THR A 28 -6.02 12.30 3.46
C THR A 28 -7.29 13.14 3.46
N GLY A 29 -7.96 13.27 4.62
CA GLY A 29 -9.25 13.94 4.74
C GLY A 29 -10.43 13.19 4.10
N ILE A 30 -10.22 11.96 3.62
CA ILE A 30 -11.29 11.14 3.04
C ILE A 30 -11.54 9.86 3.83
N ALA A 31 -12.80 9.44 3.84
CA ALA A 31 -13.21 8.10 4.22
C ALA A 31 -13.86 7.43 3.00
N VAL A 32 -13.75 6.11 2.90
CA VAL A 32 -14.30 5.35 1.78
C VAL A 32 -15.14 4.18 2.29
N ALA A 33 -16.16 3.80 1.52
CA ALA A 33 -16.91 2.57 1.73
C ALA A 33 -16.53 1.59 0.62
N ILE A 34 -15.54 0.73 0.89
CA ILE A 34 -15.14 -0.31 -0.06
C ILE A 34 -16.29 -1.34 -0.16
N PRO A 35 -16.69 -1.76 -1.38
CA PRO A 35 -17.75 -2.75 -1.54
C PRO A 35 -17.44 -4.07 -0.83
N GLU A 36 -18.47 -4.77 -0.37
CA GLU A 36 -18.31 -6.13 0.14
C GLU A 36 -17.70 -7.05 -0.95
N GLY A 37 -16.93 -8.05 -0.53
CA GLY A 37 -16.15 -8.90 -1.44
C GLY A 37 -14.96 -8.19 -2.11
N HIS A 38 -14.62 -6.97 -1.69
CA HIS A 38 -13.46 -6.23 -2.16
C HIS A 38 -12.61 -5.72 -1.00
N CYS A 39 -11.36 -5.40 -1.29
CA CYS A 39 -10.48 -4.63 -0.42
C CYS A 39 -9.92 -3.41 -1.15
N GLY A 40 -9.59 -2.37 -0.39
CA GLY A 40 -8.75 -1.27 -0.87
C GLY A 40 -7.29 -1.57 -0.59
N LEU A 41 -6.41 -1.29 -1.55
CA LEU A 41 -4.96 -1.44 -1.38
C LEU A 41 -4.27 -0.11 -1.65
N VAL A 42 -3.66 0.47 -0.61
CA VAL A 42 -2.86 1.68 -0.68
C VAL A 42 -1.44 1.31 -1.09
N LEU A 43 -0.98 1.90 -2.18
CA LEU A 43 0.30 1.63 -2.82
C LEU A 43 1.15 2.92 -2.93
N PRO A 44 2.49 2.81 -2.86
CA PRO A 44 3.39 3.92 -3.18
C PRO A 44 3.21 4.40 -4.62
N ARG A 45 3.53 5.68 -4.86
CA ARG A 45 3.63 6.23 -6.22
C ARG A 45 5.04 6.01 -6.74
N SER A 46 5.18 5.39 -7.91
CA SER A 46 6.48 5.02 -8.49
C SER A 46 7.43 6.22 -8.63
N GLY A 47 6.90 7.39 -9.01
CA GLY A 47 7.70 8.61 -9.15
C GLY A 47 8.27 9.13 -7.83
N LEU A 48 7.51 9.02 -6.73
CA LEU A 48 7.99 9.42 -5.40
C LEU A 48 9.01 8.42 -4.87
N ALA A 49 8.76 7.13 -5.07
CA ALA A 49 9.69 6.07 -4.69
C ALA A 49 11.03 6.18 -5.43
N ALA A 50 11.01 6.38 -6.74
CA ALA A 50 12.23 6.42 -7.56
C ALA A 50 13.07 7.70 -7.38
N ARG A 51 12.43 8.85 -7.14
CA ARG A 51 13.14 10.13 -7.04
C ARG A 51 13.51 10.53 -5.62
N HIS A 52 12.72 10.13 -4.63
CA HIS A 52 12.83 10.63 -3.26
C HIS A 52 12.87 9.51 -2.22
N GLY A 53 12.83 8.23 -2.62
CA GLY A 53 12.81 7.11 -1.67
C GLY A 53 11.54 7.00 -0.83
N ILE A 54 10.46 7.71 -1.20
CA ILE A 54 9.22 7.71 -0.44
C ILE A 54 8.44 6.42 -0.70
N SER A 55 8.08 5.74 0.37
CA SER A 55 7.26 4.53 0.35
C SER A 55 6.15 4.59 1.39
N VAL A 56 5.37 3.52 1.47
CA VAL A 56 4.35 3.29 2.49
C VAL A 56 4.81 2.12 3.36
N VAL A 57 4.94 2.35 4.67
CA VAL A 57 5.51 1.39 5.64
C VAL A 57 4.83 0.02 5.57
N ASN A 58 3.49 0.03 5.48
CA ASN A 58 2.67 -1.17 5.46
C ASN A 58 2.25 -1.58 4.03
N THR A 59 3.02 -1.22 2.99
CA THR A 59 2.61 -1.50 1.61
C THR A 59 2.50 -3.01 1.31
N PRO A 60 1.42 -3.47 0.63
CA PRO A 60 0.20 -2.71 0.34
C PRO A 60 -0.64 -2.48 1.61
N GLY A 61 -1.06 -1.23 1.84
CA GLY A 61 -1.91 -0.88 2.97
C GLY A 61 -3.34 -1.38 2.75
N LEU A 62 -3.82 -2.29 3.60
CA LEU A 62 -5.15 -2.89 3.47
C LEU A 62 -6.26 -2.00 4.04
N ILE A 63 -7.32 -1.79 3.27
CA ILE A 63 -8.57 -1.16 3.70
C ILE A 63 -9.70 -2.19 3.58
N ASP A 64 -10.27 -2.58 4.71
CA ASP A 64 -11.38 -3.53 4.77
C ASP A 64 -12.70 -2.91 4.28
N SER A 65 -13.59 -3.74 3.72
CA SER A 65 -14.95 -3.35 3.30
C SER A 65 -15.80 -2.77 4.44
N GLY A 66 -15.54 -3.17 5.68
CA GLY A 66 -16.19 -2.66 6.88
C GLY A 66 -15.61 -1.34 7.40
N TYR A 67 -14.45 -0.90 6.91
CA TYR A 67 -13.79 0.31 7.44
C TYR A 67 -14.52 1.58 7.00
N ARG A 68 -14.73 2.51 7.94
CA ARG A 68 -15.39 3.82 7.71
C ARG A 68 -14.61 4.99 8.29
N GLY A 69 -13.42 4.74 8.84
CA GLY A 69 -12.55 5.79 9.31
C GLY A 69 -11.87 6.53 8.17
N GLU A 70 -11.11 7.55 8.54
CA GLU A 70 -10.26 8.28 7.60
C GLU A 70 -9.15 7.37 7.04
N VAL A 71 -8.95 7.39 5.73
CA VAL A 71 -7.80 6.75 5.09
C VAL A 71 -6.55 7.54 5.47
N ARG A 72 -5.62 6.93 6.21
CA ARG A 72 -4.32 7.52 6.54
C ARG A 72 -3.20 6.78 5.84
N ILE A 73 -2.20 7.52 5.37
CA ILE A 73 -1.07 6.96 4.63
C ILE A 73 0.14 6.91 5.55
N LEU A 74 0.65 5.71 5.84
CA LEU A 74 1.84 5.53 6.67
C LEU A 74 3.09 5.72 5.82
N LEU A 75 3.45 6.95 5.50
CA LEU A 75 4.62 7.26 4.68
C LEU A 75 5.92 6.98 5.44
N ILE A 76 6.95 6.59 4.69
CA ILE A 76 8.34 6.48 5.13
C ILE A 76 9.27 7.06 4.07
N ASN A 77 10.31 7.77 4.51
CA ASN A 77 11.37 8.25 3.65
C ASN A 77 12.60 7.33 3.74
N HIS A 78 12.87 6.56 2.70
CA HIS A 78 14.08 5.76 2.56
C HIS A 78 15.23 6.49 1.86
N GLY A 79 15.01 7.73 1.42
CA GLY A 79 16.04 8.59 0.84
C GLY A 79 17.02 9.11 1.90
N ASP A 80 17.96 9.92 1.41
CA ASP A 80 19.02 10.58 2.16
C ASP A 80 18.75 12.08 2.37
N GLU A 81 17.70 12.63 1.76
CA GLU A 81 17.27 14.02 1.88
C GLU A 81 15.85 14.12 2.48
N ASP A 82 15.59 15.21 3.19
CA ASP A 82 14.25 15.55 3.67
C ASP A 82 13.32 15.88 2.50
N VAL A 83 12.06 15.46 2.59
CA VAL A 83 11.06 15.70 1.54
C VAL A 83 9.90 16.49 2.10
N ALA A 84 9.62 17.65 1.52
CA ALA A 84 8.46 18.47 1.85
C ALA A 84 7.28 18.15 0.92
N PHE A 85 6.08 18.20 1.48
CA PHE A 85 4.81 18.03 0.79
C PHE A 85 3.89 19.19 1.15
N GLU A 86 3.15 19.68 0.16
CA GLU A 86 2.12 20.69 0.34
C GLU A 86 0.73 20.04 0.37
N ALA A 87 -0.21 20.63 1.11
CA ALA A 87 -1.59 20.18 1.13
C ALA A 87 -2.15 20.05 -0.30
N GLY A 88 -2.70 18.88 -0.61
CA GLY A 88 -3.17 18.53 -1.94
C GLY A 88 -2.14 17.76 -2.78
N ASP A 89 -0.89 17.60 -2.34
CA ASP A 89 0.07 16.74 -3.03
C ASP A 89 -0.38 15.29 -3.05
N ARG A 90 -0.09 14.61 -4.17
CA ARG A 90 -0.41 13.19 -4.35
C ARG A 90 0.67 12.33 -3.72
N VAL A 91 0.35 11.66 -2.63
CA VAL A 91 1.33 10.94 -1.79
C VAL A 91 1.28 9.42 -1.93
N ALA A 92 0.13 8.86 -2.29
CA ALA A 92 -0.07 7.43 -2.51
C ALA A 92 -1.13 7.20 -3.60
N GLN A 93 -1.45 5.94 -3.89
CA GLN A 93 -2.57 5.59 -4.76
C GLN A 93 -3.36 4.42 -4.18
N LEU A 94 -4.67 4.41 -4.40
CA LEU A 94 -5.59 3.37 -3.96
C LEU A 94 -6.07 2.55 -5.16
N ILE A 95 -5.93 1.23 -5.09
CA ILE A 95 -6.67 0.33 -5.99
C ILE A 95 -7.77 -0.38 -5.20
N VAL A 96 -8.87 -0.75 -5.87
CA VAL A 96 -9.92 -1.59 -5.30
C VAL A 96 -9.88 -2.92 -6.01
N SER A 97 -9.69 -4.00 -5.26
CA SER A 97 -9.53 -5.35 -5.81
C SER A 97 -10.58 -6.29 -5.22
N PRO A 98 -11.18 -7.20 -6.01
CA PRO A 98 -11.97 -8.29 -5.46
C PRO A 98 -11.09 -9.18 -4.57
N ILE A 99 -11.70 -9.77 -3.55
CA ILE A 99 -11.10 -10.81 -2.72
C ILE A 99 -11.89 -12.12 -2.89
N PRO A 100 -11.23 -13.28 -2.95
CA PRO A 100 -11.93 -14.56 -3.01
C PRO A 100 -12.60 -14.86 -1.67
N ASP A 101 -13.73 -15.57 -1.72
CA ASP A 101 -14.31 -16.20 -0.54
C ASP A 101 -13.49 -17.44 -0.19
N ILE A 102 -12.91 -17.48 1.01
CA ILE A 102 -11.97 -18.52 1.46
C ILE A 102 -12.55 -19.23 2.68
N ALA A 103 -12.82 -20.52 2.54
CA ALA A 103 -13.07 -21.42 3.66
C ALA A 103 -11.77 -22.11 4.08
N LEU A 104 -11.33 -21.90 5.33
CA LEU A 104 -10.16 -22.57 5.88
C LEU A 104 -10.54 -24.00 6.32
N VAL A 105 -9.78 -24.99 5.84
CA VAL A 105 -9.94 -26.41 6.20
C VAL A 105 -8.66 -26.90 6.86
N ALA A 106 -8.74 -27.27 8.15
CA ALA A 106 -7.61 -27.82 8.89
C ALA A 106 -7.34 -29.28 8.47
N VAL A 107 -6.09 -29.62 8.20
CA VAL A 107 -5.64 -30.96 7.78
C VAL A 107 -4.36 -31.35 8.51
N GLU A 108 -4.12 -32.65 8.69
CA GLU A 108 -2.89 -33.14 9.34
C GLU A 108 -1.66 -33.02 8.43
N GLN A 109 -1.84 -33.10 7.11
CA GLN A 109 -0.77 -33.03 6.11
C GLN A 109 -1.24 -32.25 4.88
N LEU A 110 -0.34 -31.42 4.33
CA LEU A 110 -0.54 -30.72 3.06
C LEU A 110 -0.17 -31.63 1.88
N GLY A 111 -0.73 -31.38 0.70
CA GLY A 111 -0.37 -32.10 -0.52
C GLY A 111 1.01 -31.71 -1.08
N ASP A 112 1.59 -32.60 -1.89
CA ASP A 112 2.90 -32.39 -2.52
C ASP A 112 2.83 -31.41 -3.70
N THR A 113 3.87 -30.58 -3.85
CA THR A 113 4.06 -29.70 -5.01
C THR A 113 5.53 -29.67 -5.43
N ALA A 114 5.81 -29.28 -6.67
CA ALA A 114 7.18 -29.14 -7.17
C ALA A 114 8.03 -28.11 -6.38
N ARG A 115 7.40 -27.12 -5.74
CA ARG A 115 8.09 -26.13 -4.88
C ARG A 115 8.32 -26.65 -3.46
N GLY A 116 7.41 -27.49 -2.94
CA GLY A 116 7.45 -27.98 -1.57
C GLY A 116 7.65 -26.86 -0.54
N ALA A 117 8.58 -27.06 0.39
CA ALA A 117 8.92 -26.10 1.44
C ALA A 117 9.93 -25.00 1.02
N GLY A 118 10.25 -24.86 -0.28
CA GLY A 118 11.24 -23.89 -0.77
C GLY A 118 10.76 -22.42 -0.70
N GLY A 119 11.53 -21.56 -0.02
CA GLY A 119 11.28 -20.13 0.12
C GLY A 119 12.56 -19.27 0.13
N LEU A 120 12.42 -17.94 0.26
CA LEU A 120 13.53 -16.99 0.44
C LEU A 120 14.68 -17.11 -0.58
N GLY A 121 14.36 -17.14 -1.87
CA GLY A 121 15.37 -17.22 -2.93
C GLY A 121 15.83 -18.65 -3.25
N SER A 122 15.04 -19.67 -2.89
CA SER A 122 15.31 -21.09 -3.17
C SER A 122 15.51 -21.46 -4.65
N THR A 123 15.19 -20.55 -5.58
CA THR A 123 15.42 -20.71 -7.02
C THR A 123 16.79 -20.17 -7.49
N GLY A 124 17.59 -19.60 -6.60
CA GLY A 124 18.91 -19.03 -6.90
C GLY A 124 18.86 -17.68 -7.63
N ARG A 125 19.99 -16.97 -7.63
CA ARG A 125 20.29 -15.86 -8.54
C ARG A 125 21.26 -16.41 -9.59
N ARG A 126 20.92 -16.30 -10.89
CA ARG A 126 21.92 -16.44 -11.95
C ARG A 126 22.80 -15.20 -11.98
#